data_AF-A0A077PSY4-F1
#
_entry.id   AF-A0A077PSY4-F1
#
_cell.length_a   1.000
_cell.length_b   1.000
_cell.length_c   1.000
_cell.angle_alpha   90.00
_cell.angle_beta   90.00
_cell.angle_gamma   90.00
#
_symmetry.space_group_name_H-M   'P 1'
#
loop_
_entity.id
_entity.type
_entity.pdbx_description
1 polymer ?
#
loop_
_entity_poly.entity_id
_entity_poly.type
_entity_poly.pdbx_seq_one_letter_code
_entity_poly.pdbx_strand_id
1 'polypeptide(L)'
;MTISDIVIAVVLEKGTNEKQCNKKVIDIAGSQAKLAQVLGCAQSLISAWLYGKKRVSVSRVPDIVVFSNGVVQTHELRPDLPTVF
;
A
#
# COMPACT_ATOMS: atom_id res chain seq x y z
N MET A 1 -27.16 6.22 5.77
CA MET A 1 -26.37 5.38 4.84
C MET A 1 -25.63 6.35 3.93
N THR A 2 -24.44 6.75 4.34
CA THR A 2 -23.71 7.86 3.73
C THR A 2 -23.03 7.40 2.45
N ILE A 3 -22.83 8.32 1.50
CA ILE A 3 -22.07 8.07 0.26
C ILE A 3 -20.68 7.46 0.55
N SER A 4 -20.13 7.74 1.73
CA SER A 4 -18.93 7.11 2.31
C SER A 4 -18.99 5.58 2.35
N ASP A 5 -20.14 5.00 2.64
CA ASP A 5 -20.32 3.55 2.82
C ASP A 5 -20.36 2.81 1.46
N ILE A 6 -20.85 3.48 0.40
CA ILE A 6 -20.84 2.95 -0.98
C ILE A 6 -19.44 2.97 -1.57
N VAL A 7 -18.63 3.99 -1.25
CA VAL A 7 -17.23 4.07 -1.71
C VAL A 7 -16.35 2.98 -1.10
N ILE A 8 -16.66 2.54 0.13
CA ILE A 8 -15.97 1.41 0.76
C ILE A 8 -16.40 0.07 0.15
N ALA A 9 -17.68 -0.09 -0.23
CA ALA A 9 -18.20 -1.33 -0.80
C ALA A 9 -17.72 -1.63 -2.23
N VAL A 10 -17.45 -0.62 -3.06
CA VAL A 10 -17.04 -0.80 -4.49
C VAL A 10 -15.58 -1.24 -4.65
N VAL A 11 -14.73 -1.16 -3.62
CA VAL A 11 -13.28 -1.43 -3.72
C VAL A 11 -12.94 -2.93 -3.53
N LEU A 12 -13.92 -3.84 -3.60
CA LEU A 12 -13.75 -5.25 -3.27
C LEU A 12 -14.10 -6.24 -4.40
N GLU A 13 -13.91 -5.88 -5.67
CA GLU A 13 -13.93 -6.86 -6.77
C GLU A 13 -12.51 -7.20 -7.26
N LYS A 14 -12.02 -8.34 -6.73
CA LYS A 14 -11.08 -9.32 -7.29
C LYS A 14 -10.05 -8.80 -8.33
N GLY A 15 -8.82 -8.57 -7.87
CA GLY A 15 -7.65 -8.53 -8.76
C GLY A 15 -6.38 -7.97 -8.08
N THR A 16 -5.39 -8.84 -7.83
CA THR A 16 -4.04 -8.56 -7.29
C THR A 16 -3.96 -8.05 -5.83
N ASN A 17 -3.58 -8.94 -4.89
CA ASN A 17 -3.29 -8.67 -3.47
C ASN A 17 -2.41 -7.42 -3.22
N GLU A 18 -1.51 -7.11 -4.16
CA GLU A 18 -0.53 -6.02 -4.05
C GLU A 18 -1.17 -4.61 -4.11
N LYS A 19 -2.18 -4.42 -4.96
CA LYS A 19 -2.84 -3.12 -5.13
C LYS A 19 -3.62 -2.73 -3.89
N GLN A 20 -4.21 -3.71 -3.21
CA GLN A 20 -5.05 -3.51 -2.04
C GLN A 20 -4.22 -3.13 -0.80
N CYS A 21 -3.03 -3.72 -0.63
CA CYS A 21 -2.20 -3.41 0.52
C CYS A 21 -1.69 -1.95 0.48
N ASN A 22 -1.32 -1.44 -0.70
CA ASN A 22 -0.87 -0.04 -0.85
C ASN A 22 -1.95 0.96 -0.45
N LYS A 23 -3.21 0.69 -0.80
CA LYS A 23 -4.33 1.55 -0.43
C LYS A 23 -4.55 1.57 1.09
N LYS A 24 -4.48 0.42 1.76
CA LYS A 24 -4.56 0.32 3.23
C LYS A 24 -3.47 1.14 3.92
N VAL A 25 -2.22 1.05 3.44
CA VAL A 25 -1.09 1.82 3.99
C VAL A 25 -1.32 3.33 3.83
N ILE A 26 -1.84 3.76 2.68
CA ILE A 26 -2.17 5.17 2.42
C ILE A 26 -3.30 5.65 3.35
N ASP A 27 -4.31 4.82 3.59
CA ASP A 27 -5.41 5.15 4.52
C ASP A 27 -4.90 5.28 5.95
N ILE A 28 -3.99 4.40 6.39
CA ILE A 28 -3.30 4.50 7.70
C ILE A 28 -2.45 5.79 7.77
N ALA A 29 -1.75 6.13 6.70
CA ALA A 29 -0.98 7.37 6.61
C ALA A 29 -1.84 8.64 6.51
N GLY A 30 -3.12 8.48 6.17
CA GLY A 30 -4.08 9.56 5.86
C GLY A 30 -3.90 10.21 4.49
N SER A 31 -2.72 10.13 3.86
CA SER A 31 -2.53 10.62 2.49
C SER A 31 -1.27 10.04 1.81
N GLN A 32 -1.27 10.02 0.48
CA GLN A 32 -0.10 9.62 -0.31
C GLN A 32 1.13 10.48 -0.03
N ALA A 33 0.93 11.79 0.18
CA ALA A 33 2.02 12.72 0.46
C ALA A 33 2.66 12.46 1.83
N LYS A 34 1.85 12.16 2.85
CA LYS A 34 2.35 11.83 4.19
C LYS A 34 3.13 10.53 4.21
N LEU A 35 2.63 9.49 3.52
CA LEU A 35 3.36 8.24 3.34
C LEU A 35 4.69 8.46 2.61
N ALA A 36 4.68 9.28 1.55
CA ALA A 36 5.88 9.61 0.80
C ALA A 36 6.93 10.34 1.65
N GLN A 37 6.50 11.26 2.53
CA GLN A 37 7.39 11.95 3.48
C GLN A 37 7.99 10.99 4.50
N VAL A 38 7.17 10.11 5.09
CA VAL A 38 7.64 9.11 6.07
C VAL A 38 8.66 8.17 5.45
N LEU A 39 8.41 7.73 4.20
CA LEU A 39 9.30 6.83 3.47
C LEU A 39 10.47 7.58 2.78
N GLY A 40 10.55 8.91 2.86
CA GLY A 40 11.57 9.69 2.16
C GLY A 40 11.61 9.44 0.64
N CYS A 41 10.44 9.37 -0.01
CA CYS A 41 10.34 9.22 -1.46
C CYS A 41 9.38 10.22 -2.10
N ALA A 42 9.36 10.26 -3.43
CA ALA A 42 8.40 11.08 -4.16
C ALA A 42 6.98 10.50 -4.08
N GLN A 43 5.96 11.36 -3.98
CA GLN A 43 4.55 10.96 -4.03
C GLN A 43 4.19 10.24 -5.35
N SER A 44 4.84 10.61 -6.46
CA SER A 44 4.68 9.94 -7.75
C SER A 44 5.09 8.46 -7.71
N LEU A 45 6.03 8.08 -6.84
CA LEU A 45 6.41 6.69 -6.61
C LEU A 45 5.28 5.90 -5.92
N ILE A 46 4.65 6.50 -4.91
CA ILE A 46 3.47 5.92 -4.23
C ILE A 46 2.32 5.72 -5.22
N SER A 47 2.06 6.73 -6.06
CA SER A 47 1.07 6.64 -7.14
C SER A 47 1.41 5.50 -8.12
N ALA A 48 2.68 5.37 -8.53
CA ALA A 48 3.11 4.27 -9.39
C ALA A 48 2.88 2.89 -8.76
N TRP A 49 3.02 2.75 -7.44
CA TRP A 49 2.69 1.51 -6.72
C TRP A 49 1.18 1.25 -6.67
N LEU A 50 0.38 2.28 -6.43
CA LEU A 50 -1.08 2.18 -6.36
C LEU A 50 -1.68 1.75 -7.71
N TYR A 51 -1.18 2.30 -8.82
CA TYR A 51 -1.61 1.92 -10.16
C TYR A 51 -0.90 0.68 -10.71
N GLY A 52 0.01 0.06 -9.95
CA GLY A 52 0.77 -1.12 -10.37
C GLY A 52 1.76 -0.86 -11.52
N LYS A 53 2.12 0.41 -11.78
CA LYS A 53 3.15 0.79 -12.76
C LYS A 53 4.55 0.42 -12.28
N LYS A 54 4.76 0.37 -10.96
CA LYS A 54 6.01 -0.08 -10.31
C LYS A 54 5.69 -0.96 -9.11
N ARG A 55 6.61 -1.86 -8.77
CA ARG A 55 6.59 -2.61 -7.53
C ARG A 55 7.25 -1.83 -6.40
N VAL A 56 6.88 -2.16 -5.16
CA VAL A 56 7.54 -1.65 -3.97
C VAL A 56 8.97 -2.18 -3.93
N SER A 57 9.92 -1.30 -3.64
CA SER A 57 11.32 -1.70 -3.51
C SER A 57 11.49 -2.56 -2.26
N VAL A 58 12.26 -3.64 -2.38
CA VAL A 58 12.58 -4.62 -1.35
C VAL A 58 13.00 -3.90 -0.06
N SER A 59 13.94 -2.94 -0.15
CA SER A 59 14.43 -2.16 0.99
C SER A 59 13.36 -1.35 1.75
N ARG A 60 12.23 -1.01 1.12
CA ARG A 60 11.16 -0.18 1.71
C ARG A 60 10.00 -1.01 2.28
N VAL A 61 9.97 -2.31 1.99
CA VAL A 61 8.96 -3.22 2.50
C VAL A 61 8.94 -3.21 4.05
N PRO A 62 10.07 -3.40 4.77
CA PRO A 62 10.04 -3.40 6.23
C PRO A 62 9.58 -2.07 6.81
N ASP A 63 9.97 -0.92 6.22
CA ASP A 63 9.51 0.40 6.66
C ASP A 63 7.99 0.53 6.60
N ILE A 64 7.37 -0.01 5.53
CA ILE A 64 5.92 0.00 5.34
C ILE A 64 5.23 -0.94 6.35
N VAL A 65 5.79 -2.12 6.62
CA VAL A 65 5.24 -3.05 7.61
C VAL A 65 5.28 -2.45 9.01
N VAL A 66 6.40 -1.84 9.39
CA VAL A 66 6.56 -1.15 10.68
C VAL A 66 5.61 0.04 10.78
N PHE A 67 5.53 0.86 9.73
CA PHE A 67 4.63 2.01 9.69
C PHE A 67 3.16 1.62 9.79
N SER A 68 2.77 0.54 9.13
CA SER A 68 1.40 0.00 9.20
C SER A 68 1.12 -0.81 10.46
N ASN A 69 2.07 -0.86 11.41
CA ASN A 69 1.98 -1.66 12.64
C ASN A 69 1.61 -3.13 12.38
N GLY A 70 2.12 -3.71 11.29
CA GLY A 70 1.86 -5.09 10.88
C GLY A 70 0.51 -5.33 10.19
N VAL A 71 -0.28 -4.29 9.90
CA VAL A 71 -1.55 -4.42 9.15
C VAL A 71 -1.32 -4.88 7.72
N VAL A 72 -0.19 -4.51 7.13
CA VAL A 72 0.26 -5.01 5.83
C VAL A 72 1.53 -5.81 6.03
N GLN A 73 1.56 -7.01 5.46
CA GLN A 73 2.71 -7.91 5.56
C GLN A 73 3.62 -7.86 4.32
N THR A 74 4.87 -8.28 4.49
CA THR A 74 5.90 -8.36 3.43
C THR A 74 5.43 -9.16 2.22
N HIS A 75 4.78 -10.31 2.45
CA HIS A 75 4.27 -11.18 1.39
C HIS A 75 3.08 -10.57 0.63
N GLU A 76 2.35 -9.61 1.20
CA GLU A 76 1.25 -8.90 0.52
C GLU A 76 1.79 -7.79 -0.40
N LEU A 77 2.92 -7.16 -0.02
CA LEU A 77 3.61 -6.14 -0.80
C LEU A 77 4.40 -6.73 -1.98
N ARG A 78 5.05 -7.88 -1.75
CA ARG A 78 5.85 -8.62 -2.74
C ARG A 78 5.54 -10.11 -2.66
N PRO A 79 4.42 -10.57 -3.24
CA PRO A 79 4.10 -12.00 -3.28
C PRO A 79 5.09 -12.80 -4.15
N ASP A 80 5.88 -12.12 -4.97
CA ASP A 80 6.98 -12.71 -5.75
C ASP A 80 8.22 -13.05 -4.90
N LEU A 81 8.37 -12.46 -3.72
CA LEU A 81 9.49 -12.70 -2.81
C LEU A 81 9.00 -12.95 -1.36
N PRO A 82 8.25 -14.05 -1.11
CA PRO A 82 7.69 -14.32 0.21
C PRO A 82 8.75 -14.68 1.28
N THR A 83 9.96 -15.07 0.87
CA THR A 83 11.02 -15.57 1.76
C THR A 83 12.15 -14.57 2.02
N VAL A 84 12.06 -13.35 1.51
CA VAL A 84 13.15 -12.35 1.60
C VAL A 84 13.11 -11.54 2.90
N PHE A 85 12.04 -11.65 3.68
CA PHE A 85 11.83 -10.90 4.93
C PHE A 85 11.12 -11.73 5.99
#